data_AF-A0A8J6ZQE4-F1
#
_entry.id   AF-A0A8J6ZQE4-F1
#
_cell.length_a   1.000
_cell.length_b   1.000
_cell.length_c   1.000
_cell.angle_alpha   90.00
_cell.angle_beta   90.00
_cell.angle_gamma   90.00
#
_symmetry.space_group_name_H-M   'P 1'
#
loop_
_entity.id
_entity.type
_entity.pdbx_description
1 polymer ?
#
loop_
_entity_poly.entity_id
_entity_poly.type
_entity_poly.pdbx_seq_one_letter_code
_entity_poly.pdbx_strand_id
1 'polypeptide(L)'
;PIEVSAEAELSLGIAKITAKTKDSNQLRNQLRQYLEPRTNSILQAINEEILEKAVNQLKLRGQKGLVVIVDNLDRVDMRPLASGRSQPEYLFIDRGEQLRRLKCHLVYTIPLTLIFSNEYETLKNRLGGGIAPKVLPMVLVRQRDGSDYEPGMSLVRQLVLARAFPEVPLNGRLSLITELFDNSQTLDRLCRVSGGHIRNLLGLLYSCLQRQDPPFSSACLEAVIKDYRDDLLLAIDESQWELLFEVVQQQRVKGESDYQSLLRSMYLFEYRDPLGRWFGISPALAETEKVLAWQQNK
;
A
#
# COMPACT_ATOMS: atom_id res chain seq x y z
N PRO A 1 16.01 -4.24 38.62
CA PRO A 1 14.89 -3.40 39.16
C PRO A 1 14.85 -1.95 38.65
N ILE A 2 15.93 -1.42 38.04
CA ILE A 2 16.03 -0.01 37.61
C ILE A 2 15.70 0.18 36.10
N GLU A 3 15.76 -0.87 35.28
CA GLU A 3 15.48 -0.77 33.83
C GLU A 3 13.98 -0.64 33.50
N VAL A 4 13.10 -1.24 34.30
CA VAL A 4 11.64 -1.22 34.05
C VAL A 4 11.03 0.16 34.32
N SER A 5 11.59 0.96 35.24
CA SER A 5 11.04 2.28 35.56
C SER A 5 11.40 3.34 34.52
N ALA A 6 12.61 3.30 33.96
CA ALA A 6 13.04 4.26 32.94
C ALA A 6 12.34 4.02 31.58
N GLU A 7 12.16 2.76 31.18
CA GLU A 7 11.38 2.42 29.98
C GLU A 7 9.90 2.80 30.12
N ALA A 8 9.32 2.59 31.30
CA ALA A 8 7.94 3.00 31.59
C ALA A 8 7.80 4.53 31.57
N GLU A 9 8.72 5.28 32.19
CA GLU A 9 8.69 6.75 32.24
C GLU A 9 8.90 7.38 30.86
N LEU A 10 9.82 6.85 30.04
CA LEU A 10 10.05 7.33 28.68
C LEU A 10 8.83 7.05 27.79
N SER A 11 8.27 5.84 27.89
CA SER A 11 7.07 5.44 27.15
C SER A 11 5.85 6.27 27.56
N LEU A 12 5.68 6.54 28.85
CA LEU A 12 4.63 7.42 29.38
C LEU A 12 4.85 8.89 28.96
N GLY A 13 6.09 9.36 28.95
CA GLY A 13 6.46 10.69 28.50
C GLY A 13 6.15 10.91 27.01
N ILE A 14 6.57 9.99 26.15
CA ILE A 14 6.27 9.99 24.71
C ILE A 14 4.75 9.89 24.51
N ALA A 15 4.07 8.95 25.18
CA ALA A 15 2.61 8.81 25.06
C ALA A 15 1.86 10.08 25.48
N LYS A 16 2.29 10.76 26.55
CA LYS A 16 1.69 11.99 27.04
C LYS A 16 1.91 13.17 26.10
N ILE A 17 3.10 13.28 25.51
CA ILE A 17 3.39 14.27 24.46
C ILE A 17 2.52 13.96 23.24
N THR A 18 2.54 12.73 22.72
CA THR A 18 1.74 12.31 21.57
C THR A 18 0.25 12.59 21.77
N ALA A 19 -0.32 12.25 22.93
CA ALA A 19 -1.72 12.52 23.26
C ALA A 19 -2.03 14.03 23.24
N LYS A 20 -1.23 14.86 23.92
CA LYS A 20 -1.43 16.32 23.95
C LYS A 20 -1.24 16.99 22.59
N THR A 21 -0.37 16.45 21.75
CA THR A 21 -0.06 17.05 20.45
C THR A 21 -1.01 16.58 19.34
N LYS A 22 -1.69 15.44 19.52
CA LYS A 22 -2.64 14.91 18.53
C LYS A 22 -3.81 15.86 18.27
N ASP A 23 -4.26 16.54 19.33
CA ASP A 23 -5.50 17.35 19.30
C ASP A 23 -5.26 18.86 19.07
N SER A 24 -4.00 19.31 18.93
CA SER A 24 -3.70 20.75 18.77
C SER A 24 -2.73 21.06 17.63
N ASN A 25 -3.24 21.74 16.59
CA ASN A 25 -2.43 22.27 15.48
C ASN A 25 -1.36 23.26 15.94
N GLN A 26 -1.69 24.12 16.90
CA GLN A 26 -0.77 25.13 17.43
C GLN A 26 0.39 24.46 18.19
N LEU A 27 0.09 23.45 19.01
CA LEU A 27 1.13 22.70 19.74
C LEU A 27 2.04 21.94 18.78
N ARG A 28 1.48 21.34 17.71
CA ARG A 28 2.27 20.70 16.64
C ARG A 28 3.25 21.69 15.97
N ASN A 29 2.78 22.89 15.66
CA ASN A 29 3.63 23.90 15.02
C ASN A 29 4.74 24.40 15.96
N GLN A 30 4.43 24.65 17.24
CA GLN A 30 5.44 25.03 18.24
C GLN A 30 6.49 23.93 18.45
N LEU A 31 6.06 22.67 18.55
CA LEU A 31 6.96 21.52 18.61
C LEU A 31 7.85 21.44 17.37
N ARG A 32 7.30 21.63 16.17
CA ARG A 32 8.11 21.66 14.95
C ARG A 32 9.16 22.75 14.99
N GLN A 33 8.77 23.99 15.31
CA GLN A 33 9.70 25.12 15.40
C GLN A 33 10.82 24.88 16.43
N TYR A 34 10.53 24.19 17.52
CA TYR A 34 11.49 23.87 18.56
C TYR A 34 12.43 22.71 18.18
N LEU A 35 11.90 21.67 17.55
CA LEU A 35 12.64 20.43 17.24
C LEU A 35 13.42 20.53 15.93
N GLU A 36 12.90 21.22 14.91
CA GLU A 36 13.49 21.26 13.58
C GLU A 36 14.96 21.75 13.57
N PRO A 37 15.34 22.83 14.29
CA PRO A 37 16.74 23.26 14.39
C PRO A 37 17.65 22.24 15.09
N ARG A 38 17.07 21.32 15.86
CA ARG A 38 17.78 20.35 16.72
C ARG A 38 17.76 18.93 16.17
N THR A 39 17.27 18.75 14.95
CA THR A 39 17.14 17.42 14.32
C THR A 39 18.44 16.62 14.38
N ASN A 40 19.59 17.25 14.13
CA ASN A 40 20.89 16.57 14.17
C ASN A 40 21.29 16.09 15.57
N SER A 41 21.08 16.90 16.62
CA SER A 41 21.40 16.50 17.99
C SER A 41 20.44 15.43 18.50
N ILE A 42 19.16 15.51 18.13
CA ILE A 42 18.16 14.47 18.43
C ILE A 42 18.56 13.15 17.76
N LEU A 43 18.95 13.16 16.48
CA LEU A 43 19.42 11.97 15.77
C LEU A 43 20.67 11.37 16.42
N GLN A 44 21.60 12.21 16.87
CA GLN A 44 22.79 11.75 17.57
C GLN A 44 22.44 11.06 18.89
N ALA A 45 21.59 11.69 19.71
CA ALA A 45 21.13 11.11 20.97
C ALA A 45 20.39 9.78 20.75
N ILE A 46 19.50 9.69 19.76
CA ILE A 46 18.82 8.42 19.42
C ILE A 46 19.83 7.33 19.06
N ASN A 47 20.84 7.67 18.26
CA ASN A 47 21.87 6.72 17.86
C ASN A 47 22.70 6.21 19.04
N GLU A 48 23.27 7.13 19.81
CA GLU A 48 24.24 6.81 20.88
C GLU A 48 23.56 6.26 22.14
N GLU A 49 22.42 6.83 22.52
CA GLU A 49 21.78 6.50 23.79
C GLU A 49 20.82 5.30 23.69
N ILE A 50 20.25 5.05 22.50
CA ILE A 50 19.21 4.03 22.29
C ILE A 50 19.69 2.95 21.32
N LEU A 51 19.93 3.30 20.05
CA LEU A 51 20.12 2.29 19.00
C LEU A 51 21.42 1.49 19.15
N GLU A 52 22.55 2.14 19.43
CA GLU A 52 23.83 1.45 19.61
C GLU A 52 23.81 0.49 20.80
N LYS A 53 23.21 0.92 21.93
CA LYS A 53 23.07 0.06 23.12
C LYS A 53 22.17 -1.15 22.82
N ALA A 54 21.02 -0.92 22.17
CA ALA A 54 20.11 -2.00 21.78
C ALA A 54 20.78 -3.00 20.83
N VAL A 55 21.49 -2.51 19.80
CA VAL A 55 22.23 -3.37 18.85
C VAL A 55 23.30 -4.18 19.56
N ASN A 56 24.05 -3.59 20.50
CA ASN A 56 25.08 -4.31 21.26
C ASN A 56 24.47 -5.40 22.15
N GLN A 57 23.35 -5.12 22.84
CA GLN A 57 22.64 -6.12 23.62
C GLN A 57 22.08 -7.26 22.76
N LEU A 58 21.55 -6.95 21.56
CA LEU A 58 21.08 -7.96 20.62
C LEU A 58 22.21 -8.87 20.14
N LYS A 59 23.39 -8.30 19.86
CA LYS A 59 24.59 -9.08 19.49
C LYS A 59 25.05 -10.01 20.61
N LEU A 60 25.00 -9.57 21.87
CA LEU A 60 25.30 -10.43 23.03
C LEU A 60 24.33 -11.63 23.14
N ARG A 61 23.11 -11.50 22.61
CA ARG A 61 22.11 -12.58 22.52
C ARG A 61 22.22 -13.42 21.24
N GLY A 62 23.31 -13.29 20.48
CA GLY A 62 23.55 -14.03 19.24
C GLY A 62 22.78 -13.52 18.02
N GLN A 63 22.12 -12.36 18.10
CA GLN A 63 21.44 -11.74 16.96
C GLN A 63 22.41 -10.88 16.12
N LYS A 64 22.10 -10.64 14.84
CA LYS A 64 22.99 -9.88 13.94
C LYS A 64 22.91 -8.35 14.11
N GLY A 65 21.81 -7.85 14.66
CA GLY A 65 21.56 -6.42 14.82
C GLY A 65 20.07 -6.12 14.98
N LEU A 66 19.69 -4.87 14.69
CA LEU A 66 18.31 -4.39 14.79
C LEU A 66 17.79 -3.99 13.41
N VAL A 67 16.59 -4.48 13.08
CA VAL A 67 15.79 -4.02 11.93
C VAL A 67 14.59 -3.25 12.47
N VAL A 68 14.40 -2.02 12.01
CA VAL A 68 13.26 -1.17 12.34
C VAL A 68 12.43 -0.98 11.07
N ILE A 69 11.15 -1.33 11.17
CA ILE A 69 10.17 -1.11 10.11
C ILE A 69 9.31 0.09 10.52
N VAL A 70 9.34 1.13 9.71
CA VAL A 70 8.53 2.34 9.91
C VAL A 70 7.44 2.34 8.85
N ASP A 71 6.29 1.85 9.26
CA ASP A 71 5.10 1.66 8.42
C ASP A 71 4.18 2.89 8.41
N ASN A 72 3.21 2.92 7.50
CA ASN A 72 2.22 3.97 7.28
C ASN A 72 2.77 5.35 6.87
N LEU A 73 4.05 5.41 6.54
CA LEU A 73 4.69 6.60 5.99
C LEU A 73 4.33 6.84 4.51
N ASP A 74 3.71 5.86 3.85
CA ASP A 74 3.06 6.00 2.55
C ASP A 74 1.75 6.82 2.59
N ARG A 75 1.16 7.00 3.78
CA ARG A 75 -0.09 7.73 4.00
C ARG A 75 0.11 9.20 4.36
N VAL A 76 1.33 9.73 4.18
CA VAL A 76 1.61 11.15 4.40
C VAL A 76 0.77 11.98 3.44
N ASP A 77 0.13 13.01 3.98
CA ASP A 77 -0.71 13.96 3.24
C ASP A 77 0.11 14.59 2.10
N MET A 78 -0.50 14.69 0.91
CA MET A 78 0.12 15.28 -0.30
C MET A 78 0.08 16.81 -0.30
N ARG A 79 -0.34 17.44 0.80
CA ARG A 79 -0.42 18.90 0.89
C ARG A 79 0.87 19.61 0.44
N PRO A 80 0.74 20.72 -0.30
CA PRO A 80 1.88 21.56 -0.64
C PRO A 80 2.38 22.29 0.60
N LEU A 81 3.69 22.51 0.67
CA LEU A 81 4.35 23.35 1.64
C LEU A 81 4.64 24.72 1.01
N ALA A 82 4.94 25.72 1.86
CA ALA A 82 5.30 27.06 1.40
C ALA A 82 6.53 27.10 0.47
N SER A 83 7.37 26.06 0.51
CA SER A 83 8.50 25.88 -0.41
C SER A 83 8.10 25.46 -1.83
N GLY A 84 6.82 25.19 -2.07
CA GLY A 84 6.32 24.64 -3.33
C GLY A 84 6.41 23.11 -3.43
N ARG A 85 7.14 22.46 -2.52
CA ARG A 85 7.22 20.99 -2.44
C ARG A 85 6.02 20.39 -1.73
N SER A 86 5.64 19.17 -2.10
CA SER A 86 4.71 18.37 -1.32
C SER A 86 5.34 17.92 0.01
N GLN A 87 4.52 17.64 1.01
CA GLN A 87 5.01 17.13 2.29
C GLN A 87 5.80 15.81 2.16
N PRO A 88 5.44 14.85 1.27
CA PRO A 88 6.25 13.66 1.03
C PRO A 88 7.62 13.96 0.44
N GLU A 89 7.72 14.88 -0.52
CA GLU A 89 9.02 15.26 -1.08
C GLU A 89 9.91 15.87 0.00
N TYR A 90 9.37 16.78 0.82
CA TYR A 90 10.13 17.32 1.93
C TYR A 90 10.62 16.22 2.88
N LEU A 91 9.76 15.28 3.27
CA LEU A 91 10.13 14.23 4.23
C LEU A 91 11.15 13.23 3.66
N PHE A 92 10.91 12.70 2.46
CA PHE A 92 11.72 11.60 1.92
C PHE A 92 12.88 12.06 1.04
N ILE A 93 12.84 13.29 0.52
CA ILE A 93 13.84 13.82 -0.40
C ILE A 93 14.68 14.88 0.31
N ASP A 94 14.07 15.90 0.91
CA ASP A 94 14.86 16.93 1.62
C ASP A 94 15.39 16.45 2.96
N ARG A 95 14.59 15.64 3.67
CA ARG A 95 14.98 15.03 4.94
C ARG A 95 15.46 13.57 4.78
N GLY A 96 15.60 13.08 3.55
CA GLY A 96 15.99 11.68 3.27
C GLY A 96 17.34 11.28 3.87
N GLU A 97 18.33 12.17 3.84
CA GLU A 97 19.65 11.91 4.45
C GLU A 97 19.54 11.76 5.97
N GLN A 98 18.73 12.59 6.62
CA GLN A 98 18.47 12.54 8.05
C GLN A 98 17.79 11.21 8.43
N LEU A 99 16.79 10.78 7.66
CA LEU A 99 16.11 9.50 7.87
C LEU A 99 17.08 8.31 7.76
N ARG A 100 18.04 8.37 6.83
CA ARG A 100 19.06 7.32 6.64
C ARG A 100 20.10 7.26 7.77
N ARG A 101 20.26 8.31 8.57
CA ARG A 101 21.35 8.41 9.58
C ARG A 101 21.09 7.66 10.88
N LEU A 102 19.96 6.98 11.04
CA LEU A 102 19.75 6.08 12.18
C LEU A 102 20.67 4.86 12.06
N LYS A 103 21.44 4.56 13.11
CA LYS A 103 22.45 3.48 13.15
C LYS A 103 21.82 2.10 13.37
N CYS A 104 20.86 1.74 12.51
CA CYS A 104 20.21 0.43 12.45
C CYS A 104 19.77 0.11 11.01
N HIS A 105 19.29 -1.10 10.75
CA HIS A 105 18.68 -1.43 9.47
C HIS A 105 17.25 -0.86 9.42
N LEU A 106 16.93 -0.12 8.37
CA LEU A 106 15.65 0.58 8.24
C LEU A 106 14.86 0.08 7.03
N VAL A 107 13.55 -0.08 7.23
CA VAL A 107 12.57 -0.26 6.16
C VAL A 107 11.53 0.84 6.30
N TYR A 108 11.47 1.73 5.32
CA TYR A 108 10.46 2.78 5.23
C TYR A 108 9.42 2.42 4.17
N THR A 109 8.15 2.52 4.52
CA THR A 109 7.09 2.66 3.51
C THR A 109 7.09 4.09 3.01
N ILE A 110 7.04 4.31 1.70
CA ILE A 110 7.01 5.66 1.12
C ILE A 110 5.82 5.80 0.16
N PRO A 111 5.27 7.01 -0.04
CA PRO A 111 4.14 7.20 -0.94
C PRO A 111 4.50 6.77 -2.37
N LEU A 112 3.64 5.96 -2.98
CA LEU A 112 3.84 5.44 -4.34
C LEU A 112 4.08 6.56 -5.37
N THR A 113 3.49 7.72 -5.14
CA THR A 113 3.63 8.93 -5.95
C THR A 113 5.08 9.33 -6.17
N LEU A 114 5.95 9.14 -5.17
CA LEU A 114 7.38 9.45 -5.26
C LEU A 114 8.16 8.52 -6.20
N ILE A 115 7.60 7.37 -6.56
CA ILE A 115 8.19 6.47 -7.56
C ILE A 115 7.99 6.99 -8.98
N PHE A 116 6.97 7.82 -9.18
CA PHE A 116 6.63 8.42 -10.46
C PHE A 116 7.06 9.90 -10.53
N SER A 117 7.77 10.40 -9.51
CA SER A 117 8.18 11.78 -9.47
C SER A 117 9.45 12.06 -10.25
N ASN A 118 9.58 13.30 -10.73
CA ASN A 118 10.82 13.78 -11.35
C ASN A 118 12.00 13.75 -10.35
N GLU A 119 11.73 13.73 -9.05
CA GLU A 119 12.74 13.66 -7.98
C GLU A 119 13.12 12.20 -7.60
N TYR A 120 12.67 11.19 -8.35
CA TYR A 120 12.93 9.78 -8.07
C TYR A 120 14.42 9.45 -7.91
N GLU A 121 15.29 10.02 -8.75
CA GLU A 121 16.73 9.81 -8.66
C GLU A 121 17.33 10.48 -7.40
N THR A 122 16.83 11.66 -7.02
CA THR A 122 17.23 12.34 -5.78
C THR A 122 16.79 11.54 -4.55
N LEU A 123 15.55 11.04 -4.53
CA LEU A 123 15.04 10.14 -3.51
C LEU A 123 15.92 8.90 -3.35
N LYS A 124 16.25 8.24 -4.46
CA LYS A 124 17.12 7.06 -4.49
C LYS A 124 18.47 7.34 -3.84
N ASN A 125 19.07 8.48 -4.14
CA ASN A 125 20.38 8.84 -3.61
C ASN A 125 20.33 9.24 -2.14
N ARG A 126 19.42 10.14 -1.76
CA ARG A 126 19.37 10.71 -0.41
C ARG A 126 18.83 9.74 0.63
N LEU A 127 17.74 9.04 0.34
CA LEU A 127 17.13 8.07 1.26
C LEU A 127 17.65 6.65 1.03
N GLY A 128 17.63 6.20 -0.23
CA GLY A 128 18.00 4.82 -0.60
C GLY A 128 19.50 4.55 -0.66
N GLY A 129 20.33 5.60 -0.59
CA GLY A 129 21.78 5.45 -0.73
C GLY A 129 22.24 4.89 -2.06
N GLY A 130 21.53 5.25 -3.14
CA GLY A 130 21.74 4.72 -4.48
C GLY A 130 20.90 3.48 -4.79
N ILE A 131 20.21 2.90 -3.80
CA ILE A 131 19.34 1.74 -3.98
C ILE A 131 17.92 2.21 -4.28
N ALA A 132 17.38 1.74 -5.40
CA ALA A 132 16.01 2.02 -5.81
C ALA A 132 14.99 1.44 -4.80
N PRO A 133 13.91 2.19 -4.48
CA PRO A 133 12.80 1.66 -3.68
C PRO A 133 12.22 0.38 -4.30
N LYS A 134 11.72 -0.50 -3.45
CA LYS A 134 11.00 -1.72 -3.88
C LYS A 134 9.52 -1.40 -3.96
N VAL A 135 8.93 -1.66 -5.11
CA VAL A 135 7.48 -1.58 -5.33
C VAL A 135 6.89 -2.98 -5.22
N LEU A 136 5.83 -3.14 -4.44
CA LEU A 136 5.02 -4.34 -4.41
C LEU A 136 3.88 -4.18 -5.43
N PRO A 137 3.95 -4.83 -6.61
CA PRO A 137 2.89 -4.75 -7.61
C PRO A 137 1.66 -5.56 -7.16
N MET A 138 0.58 -5.48 -7.94
CA MET A 138 -0.52 -6.43 -7.78
C MET A 138 -0.04 -7.86 -8.01
N VAL A 139 -0.71 -8.81 -7.35
CA VAL A 139 -0.57 -10.21 -7.75
C VAL A 139 -1.05 -10.31 -9.19
N LEU A 140 -0.21 -10.82 -10.09
CA LEU A 140 -0.54 -10.94 -11.50
C LEU A 140 -1.64 -11.98 -11.66
N VAL A 141 -2.90 -11.59 -11.66
CA VAL A 141 -4.06 -12.50 -11.84
C VAL A 141 -4.55 -12.55 -13.28
N ARG A 142 -4.10 -11.61 -14.10
CA ARG A 142 -4.45 -11.50 -15.52
C ARG A 142 -3.23 -11.11 -16.35
N GLN A 143 -3.25 -11.48 -17.61
CA GLN A 143 -2.26 -11.12 -18.61
C GLN A 143 -2.63 -9.80 -19.30
N ARG A 144 -1.72 -9.29 -20.14
CA ARG A 144 -1.93 -8.05 -20.90
C ARG A 144 -3.09 -8.12 -21.88
N ASP A 145 -3.40 -9.30 -22.41
CA ASP A 145 -4.53 -9.54 -23.29
C ASP A 145 -5.87 -9.71 -22.54
N GLY A 146 -5.84 -9.64 -21.20
CA GLY A 146 -7.00 -9.79 -20.33
C GLY A 146 -7.31 -11.23 -19.92
N SER A 147 -6.62 -12.23 -20.47
CA SER A 147 -6.78 -13.63 -20.05
C SER A 147 -6.26 -13.86 -18.64
N ASP A 148 -6.73 -14.91 -17.97
CA ASP A 148 -6.26 -15.25 -16.62
C ASP A 148 -4.77 -15.63 -16.62
N TYR A 149 -4.07 -15.21 -15.56
CA TYR A 149 -2.73 -15.72 -15.25
C TYR A 149 -2.83 -16.72 -14.11
N GLU A 150 -2.92 -18.00 -14.48
CA GLU A 150 -3.27 -19.09 -13.56
C GLU A 150 -2.36 -19.20 -12.32
N PRO A 151 -1.02 -19.02 -12.39
CA PRO A 151 -0.20 -19.06 -11.18
C PRO A 151 -0.60 -18.02 -10.14
N GLY A 152 -0.95 -16.80 -10.57
CA GLY A 152 -1.42 -15.76 -9.68
C GLY A 152 -2.83 -16.01 -9.18
N MET A 153 -3.74 -16.46 -10.06
CA MET A 153 -5.09 -16.89 -9.66
C MET A 153 -5.04 -17.96 -8.57
N SER A 154 -4.21 -18.99 -8.74
CA SER A 154 -4.01 -20.05 -7.73
C SER A 154 -3.55 -19.49 -6.38
N LEU A 155 -2.59 -18.55 -6.37
CA LEU A 155 -2.13 -17.91 -5.13
C LEU A 155 -3.23 -17.08 -4.45
N VAL A 156 -4.04 -16.35 -5.22
CA VAL A 156 -5.14 -15.55 -4.66
C VAL A 156 -6.26 -16.42 -4.11
N ARG A 157 -6.61 -17.52 -4.79
CA ARG A 157 -7.53 -18.55 -4.25
C ARG A 157 -7.01 -19.11 -2.93
N GLN A 158 -5.73 -19.49 -2.89
CA GLN A 158 -5.08 -20.01 -1.69
C GLN A 158 -5.06 -18.97 -0.55
N LEU A 159 -4.90 -17.68 -0.84
CA LEU A 159 -4.97 -16.63 0.16
C LEU A 159 -6.35 -16.57 0.83
N VAL A 160 -7.43 -16.62 0.03
CA VAL A 160 -8.80 -16.64 0.56
C VAL A 160 -9.03 -17.88 1.42
N LEU A 161 -8.64 -19.05 0.94
CA LEU A 161 -8.84 -20.31 1.67
C LEU A 161 -7.95 -20.42 2.91
N ALA A 162 -6.73 -19.89 2.88
CA ALA A 162 -5.83 -19.86 4.04
C ALA A 162 -6.35 -18.95 5.15
N ARG A 163 -7.10 -17.89 4.80
CA ARG A 163 -7.77 -17.02 5.78
C ARG A 163 -8.92 -17.73 6.48
N ALA A 164 -9.71 -18.51 5.75
CA ALA A 164 -10.84 -19.26 6.30
C ALA A 164 -10.41 -20.54 7.02
N PHE A 165 -9.40 -21.23 6.50
CA PHE A 165 -8.93 -22.54 6.97
C PHE A 165 -7.41 -22.52 7.24
N PRO A 166 -6.96 -21.77 8.27
CA PRO A 166 -5.54 -21.56 8.55
C PRO A 166 -4.82 -22.88 8.87
N GLU A 167 -5.49 -23.79 9.58
CA GLU A 167 -4.94 -25.08 10.04
C GLU A 167 -4.91 -26.15 8.93
N VAL A 168 -5.60 -25.93 7.81
CA VAL A 168 -5.64 -26.88 6.70
C VAL A 168 -4.42 -26.68 5.79
N PRO A 169 -3.67 -27.73 5.41
CA PRO A 169 -2.51 -27.58 4.53
C PRO A 169 -2.92 -27.17 3.11
N LEU A 170 -1.98 -26.56 2.37
CA LEU A 170 -2.20 -25.97 1.04
C LEU A 170 -2.94 -26.90 0.06
N ASN A 171 -2.58 -28.19 0.04
CA ASN A 171 -3.15 -29.17 -0.87
C ASN A 171 -4.61 -29.55 -0.51
N GLY A 172 -5.00 -29.42 0.77
CA GLY A 172 -6.35 -29.75 1.25
C GLY A 172 -7.32 -28.58 1.21
N ARG A 173 -6.85 -27.34 0.99
CA ARG A 173 -7.70 -26.15 0.99
C ARG A 173 -8.67 -26.10 -0.19
N LEU A 174 -8.24 -26.53 -1.37
CA LEU A 174 -9.05 -26.44 -2.60
C LEU A 174 -10.32 -27.31 -2.54
N SER A 175 -10.32 -28.40 -1.77
CA SER A 175 -11.53 -29.20 -1.56
C SER A 175 -12.57 -28.54 -0.64
N LEU A 176 -12.20 -27.45 0.04
CA LEU A 176 -13.09 -26.71 0.94
C LEU A 176 -13.67 -25.45 0.29
N ILE A 177 -13.52 -25.28 -1.02
CA ILE A 177 -14.11 -24.13 -1.73
C ILE A 177 -15.62 -24.08 -1.51
N THR A 178 -16.30 -25.24 -1.55
CA THR A 178 -17.76 -25.34 -1.40
C THR A 178 -18.26 -25.00 0.01
N GLU A 179 -17.38 -24.95 1.00
CA GLU A 179 -17.71 -24.46 2.35
C GLU A 179 -17.81 -22.92 2.39
N LEU A 180 -17.20 -22.22 1.42
CA LEU A 180 -17.19 -20.77 1.35
C LEU A 180 -17.96 -20.19 0.18
N PHE A 181 -18.04 -20.89 -0.95
CA PHE A 181 -18.66 -20.44 -2.18
C PHE A 181 -19.55 -21.54 -2.74
N ASP A 182 -20.62 -21.19 -3.44
CA ASP A 182 -21.51 -22.17 -4.09
C ASP A 182 -20.77 -23.06 -5.10
N ASN A 183 -19.74 -22.54 -5.76
CA ASN A 183 -18.86 -23.26 -6.68
C ASN A 183 -17.49 -22.55 -6.83
N SER A 184 -16.55 -23.19 -7.52
CA SER A 184 -15.22 -22.64 -7.78
C SER A 184 -15.23 -21.40 -8.68
N GLN A 185 -16.18 -21.29 -9.60
CA GLN A 185 -16.29 -20.16 -10.51
C GLN A 185 -16.62 -18.86 -9.75
N THR A 186 -17.37 -18.93 -8.65
CA THR A 186 -17.65 -17.76 -7.80
C THR A 186 -16.39 -17.29 -7.07
N LEU A 187 -15.56 -18.20 -6.56
CA LEU A 187 -14.25 -17.83 -6.00
C LEU A 187 -13.33 -17.21 -7.08
N ASP A 188 -13.30 -17.81 -8.27
CA ASP A 188 -12.51 -17.29 -9.39
C ASP A 188 -12.98 -15.89 -9.79
N ARG A 189 -14.30 -15.67 -9.80
CA ARG A 189 -14.90 -14.38 -10.09
C ARG A 189 -14.45 -13.31 -9.09
N LEU A 190 -14.44 -13.63 -7.79
CA LEU A 190 -13.91 -12.76 -6.74
C LEU A 190 -12.41 -12.45 -6.96
N CYS A 191 -11.62 -13.45 -7.35
CA CYS A 191 -10.19 -13.29 -7.60
C CYS A 191 -9.92 -12.41 -8.84
N ARG A 192 -10.68 -12.59 -9.92
CA ARG A 192 -10.57 -11.77 -11.15
C ARG A 192 -10.95 -10.33 -10.87
N VAL A 193 -12.11 -10.10 -10.25
CA VAL A 193 -12.62 -8.74 -10.05
C VAL A 193 -11.74 -7.91 -9.10
N SER A 194 -11.04 -8.57 -8.16
CA SER A 194 -10.11 -7.89 -7.27
C SER A 194 -8.86 -7.37 -7.98
N GLY A 195 -8.57 -7.83 -9.20
CA GLY A 195 -7.36 -7.47 -9.96
C GLY A 195 -6.06 -7.83 -9.25
N GLY A 196 -6.08 -8.83 -8.37
CA GLY A 196 -4.91 -9.19 -7.55
C GLY A 196 -4.55 -8.18 -6.47
N HIS A 197 -5.39 -7.16 -6.23
CA HIS A 197 -5.23 -6.22 -5.11
C HIS A 197 -5.80 -6.82 -3.82
N ILE A 198 -4.91 -7.23 -2.91
CA ILE A 198 -5.25 -8.01 -1.70
C ILE A 198 -6.24 -7.28 -0.79
N ARG A 199 -6.09 -5.97 -0.58
CA ARG A 199 -7.04 -5.21 0.26
C ARG A 199 -8.43 -5.16 -0.35
N ASN A 200 -8.52 -5.02 -1.68
CA ASN A 200 -9.82 -5.00 -2.37
C ASN A 200 -10.47 -6.39 -2.33
N LEU A 201 -9.71 -7.44 -2.60
CA LEU A 201 -10.16 -8.83 -2.46
C LEU A 201 -10.80 -9.10 -1.09
N LEU A 202 -10.12 -8.72 -0.01
CA LEU A 202 -10.60 -8.93 1.35
C LEU A 202 -11.79 -8.02 1.70
N GLY A 203 -11.84 -6.82 1.15
CA GLY A 203 -12.98 -5.91 1.27
C GLY A 203 -14.24 -6.51 0.63
N LEU A 204 -14.14 -6.99 -0.61
CA LEU A 204 -15.23 -7.66 -1.32
C LEU A 204 -15.70 -8.92 -0.59
N LEU A 205 -14.77 -9.73 -0.09
CA LEU A 205 -15.10 -10.92 0.73
C LEU A 205 -15.84 -10.53 2.01
N TYR A 206 -15.38 -9.48 2.70
CA TYR A 206 -16.05 -8.97 3.89
C TYR A 206 -17.45 -8.43 3.58
N SER A 207 -17.64 -7.73 2.46
CA SER A 207 -18.96 -7.28 2.01
C SER A 207 -19.90 -8.45 1.69
N CYS A 208 -19.39 -9.60 1.22
CA CYS A 208 -20.18 -10.82 1.08
C CYS A 208 -20.66 -11.33 2.45
N LEU A 209 -19.75 -11.40 3.45
CA LEU A 209 -20.07 -11.79 4.82
C LEU A 209 -21.12 -10.89 5.48
N GLN A 210 -21.14 -9.61 5.14
CA GLN A 210 -22.16 -8.68 5.67
C GLN A 210 -23.57 -8.96 5.12
N ARG A 211 -23.68 -9.68 4.01
CA ARG A 211 -24.96 -9.94 3.32
C ARG A 211 -25.51 -11.33 3.59
N GLN A 212 -24.65 -12.33 3.66
CA GLN A 212 -25.03 -13.70 3.99
C GLN A 212 -23.86 -14.46 4.61
N ASP A 213 -24.17 -15.50 5.38
CA ASP A 213 -23.16 -16.48 5.77
C ASP A 213 -22.71 -17.31 4.55
N PRO A 214 -21.47 -17.84 4.56
CA PRO A 214 -21.03 -18.78 3.54
C PRO A 214 -21.90 -20.07 3.53
N PRO A 215 -22.04 -20.75 2.38
CA PRO A 215 -21.37 -20.48 1.11
C PRO A 215 -21.98 -19.30 0.34
N PHE A 216 -21.12 -18.41 -0.18
CA PHE A 216 -21.53 -17.26 -0.98
C PHE A 216 -22.04 -17.69 -2.36
N SER A 217 -23.25 -17.24 -2.71
CA SER A 217 -23.79 -17.45 -4.05
C SER A 217 -23.16 -16.51 -5.07
N SER A 218 -23.13 -16.91 -6.35
CA SER A 218 -22.75 -16.02 -7.44
C SER A 218 -23.58 -14.72 -7.45
N ALA A 219 -24.88 -14.80 -7.15
CA ALA A 219 -25.75 -13.63 -7.08
C ALA A 219 -25.36 -12.65 -5.95
N CYS A 220 -24.98 -13.18 -4.78
CA CYS A 220 -24.47 -12.36 -3.67
C CYS A 220 -23.19 -11.62 -4.09
N LEU A 221 -22.24 -12.34 -4.69
CA LEU A 221 -20.98 -11.76 -5.14
C LEU A 221 -21.19 -10.68 -6.21
N GLU A 222 -21.99 -10.95 -7.25
CA GLU A 222 -22.25 -9.95 -8.30
C GLU A 222 -22.91 -8.69 -7.73
N ALA A 223 -23.80 -8.82 -6.76
CA ALA A 223 -24.39 -7.67 -6.12
C ALA A 223 -23.39 -6.89 -5.24
N VAL A 224 -22.36 -7.53 -4.67
CA VAL A 224 -21.25 -6.85 -3.97
C VAL A 224 -20.33 -6.14 -4.96
N ILE A 225 -20.03 -6.79 -6.08
CA ILE A 225 -19.24 -6.22 -7.17
C ILE A 225 -19.94 -4.97 -7.72
N LYS A 226 -21.26 -5.03 -7.88
CA LYS A 226 -22.07 -3.90 -8.32
C LYS A 226 -21.93 -2.71 -7.38
N ASP A 227 -22.17 -2.89 -6.07
CA ASP A 227 -22.04 -1.81 -5.09
C ASP A 227 -20.64 -1.20 -5.11
N TYR A 228 -19.60 -2.04 -5.11
CA TYR A 228 -18.21 -1.58 -5.19
C TYR A 228 -17.93 -0.78 -6.46
N ARG A 229 -18.43 -1.23 -7.61
CA ARG A 229 -18.29 -0.53 -8.88
C ARG A 229 -19.02 0.81 -8.86
N ASP A 230 -20.25 0.83 -8.34
CA ASP A 230 -21.07 2.03 -8.26
C ASP A 230 -20.38 3.08 -7.35
N ASP A 231 -19.77 2.66 -6.24
CA ASP A 231 -18.94 3.53 -5.38
C ASP A 231 -17.73 4.13 -6.12
N LEU A 232 -17.02 3.34 -6.95
CA LEU A 232 -15.93 3.85 -7.77
C LEU A 232 -16.43 4.87 -8.81
N LEU A 233 -17.60 4.62 -9.40
CA LEU A 233 -18.19 5.48 -10.43
C LEU A 233 -18.66 6.83 -9.90
N LEU A 234 -18.99 6.96 -8.61
CA LEU A 234 -19.44 8.21 -8.03
C LEU A 234 -18.35 9.31 -8.03
N ALA A 235 -17.08 8.92 -7.93
CA ALA A 235 -15.97 9.83 -7.75
C ALA A 235 -15.13 10.04 -9.01
N ILE A 236 -15.52 9.46 -10.15
CA ILE A 236 -14.77 9.58 -11.40
C ILE A 236 -15.32 10.72 -12.28
N ASP A 237 -14.45 11.65 -12.66
CA ASP A 237 -14.79 12.76 -13.56
C ASP A 237 -14.44 12.46 -15.03
N GLU A 238 -14.89 13.33 -15.96
CA GLU A 238 -14.65 13.17 -17.41
C GLU A 238 -13.16 13.15 -17.77
N SER A 239 -12.33 13.98 -17.12
CA SER A 239 -10.89 14.03 -17.41
C SER A 239 -10.18 12.75 -16.98
N GLN A 240 -10.61 12.15 -15.88
CA GLN A 240 -10.13 10.86 -15.42
C GLN A 240 -10.56 9.74 -16.36
N TRP A 241 -11.76 9.80 -16.95
CA TRP A 241 -12.17 8.85 -17.99
C TRP A 241 -11.29 8.90 -19.23
N GLU A 242 -10.95 10.10 -19.72
CA GLU A 242 -10.06 10.27 -20.86
C GLU A 242 -8.69 9.63 -20.60
N LEU A 243 -8.12 9.86 -19.42
CA LEU A 243 -6.86 9.26 -19.00
C LEU A 243 -6.96 7.73 -18.86
N LEU A 244 -8.04 7.21 -18.30
CA LEU A 244 -8.26 5.77 -18.22
C LEU A 244 -8.29 5.14 -19.61
N PHE A 245 -8.98 5.76 -20.57
CA PHE A 245 -9.00 5.26 -21.94
C PHE A 245 -7.61 5.27 -22.56
N GLU A 246 -6.80 6.32 -22.35
CA GLU A 246 -5.40 6.35 -22.79
C GLU A 246 -4.62 5.15 -22.21
N VAL A 247 -4.73 4.90 -20.90
CA VAL A 247 -4.05 3.77 -20.26
C VAL A 247 -4.53 2.44 -20.80
N VAL A 248 -5.82 2.26 -21.02
CA VAL A 248 -6.35 1.00 -21.57
C VAL A 248 -5.78 0.74 -22.97
N GLN A 249 -5.55 1.78 -23.80
CA GLN A 249 -4.90 1.58 -25.10
C GLN A 249 -3.41 1.28 -24.98
N GLN A 250 -2.69 2.03 -24.15
CA GLN A 250 -1.22 2.03 -24.13
C GLN A 250 -0.62 1.04 -23.13
N GLN A 251 -1.41 0.63 -22.14
CA GLN A 251 -1.01 -0.14 -20.94
C GLN A 251 0.17 0.47 -20.17
N ARG A 252 0.34 1.78 -20.33
CA ARG A 252 1.43 2.58 -19.79
C ARG A 252 0.86 3.87 -19.25
N VAL A 253 1.59 4.44 -18.29
CA VAL A 253 1.28 5.70 -17.63
C VAL A 253 2.39 6.70 -18.00
N LYS A 254 2.02 7.94 -18.32
CA LYS A 254 2.95 9.01 -18.71
C LYS A 254 2.76 10.24 -17.81
N GLY A 255 3.81 10.71 -17.15
CA GLY A 255 3.72 11.92 -16.33
C GLY A 255 3.21 11.70 -14.91
N GLU A 256 3.37 12.73 -14.08
CA GLU A 256 3.42 12.60 -12.63
C GLU A 256 2.07 12.83 -11.93
N SER A 257 1.31 13.88 -12.23
CA SER A 257 0.16 14.28 -11.39
C SER A 257 -1.10 13.45 -11.62
N ASP A 258 -1.52 13.30 -12.87
CA ASP A 258 -2.90 12.90 -13.14
C ASP A 258 -3.10 11.40 -12.91
N TYR A 259 -2.08 10.61 -13.25
CA TYR A 259 -2.09 9.16 -13.05
C TYR A 259 -1.90 8.73 -11.60
N GLN A 260 -1.31 9.59 -10.75
CA GLN A 260 -1.28 9.34 -9.31
C GLN A 260 -2.68 9.32 -8.71
N SER A 261 -3.57 10.19 -9.20
CA SER A 261 -4.97 10.21 -8.75
C SER A 261 -5.66 8.89 -9.09
N LEU A 262 -5.50 8.39 -10.31
CA LEU A 262 -6.08 7.13 -10.78
C LEU A 262 -5.58 5.91 -10.00
N LEU A 263 -4.28 5.87 -9.68
CA LEU A 263 -3.68 4.81 -8.87
C LEU A 263 -4.16 4.87 -7.42
N ARG A 264 -4.30 6.06 -6.82
CA ARG A 264 -4.78 6.21 -5.43
C ARG A 264 -6.25 5.84 -5.30
N SER A 265 -7.07 6.19 -6.28
CA SER A 265 -8.51 5.90 -6.30
C SER A 265 -8.84 4.47 -6.72
N MET A 266 -7.84 3.60 -6.92
CA MET A 266 -8.02 2.21 -7.34
C MET A 266 -8.70 2.06 -8.72
N TYR A 267 -8.60 3.06 -9.58
CA TYR A 267 -9.09 2.97 -10.96
C TYR A 267 -8.11 2.23 -11.86
N LEU A 268 -6.82 2.26 -11.51
CA LEU A 268 -5.73 1.57 -12.21
C LEU A 268 -4.92 0.70 -11.25
N PHE A 269 -4.40 -0.41 -11.78
CA PHE A 269 -3.49 -1.30 -11.08
C PHE A 269 -2.17 -1.46 -11.82
N GLU A 270 -1.05 -1.39 -11.10
CA GLU A 270 0.29 -1.72 -11.60
C GLU A 270 0.50 -3.23 -11.51
N TYR A 271 0.77 -3.85 -12.66
CA TYR A 271 1.20 -5.23 -12.79
C TYR A 271 2.64 -5.30 -13.30
N ARG A 272 3.29 -6.44 -13.06
CA ARG A 272 4.63 -6.72 -13.58
C ARG A 272 4.69 -8.14 -14.12
N ASP A 273 5.23 -8.27 -15.32
CA ASP A 273 5.51 -9.53 -15.99
C ASP A 273 6.96 -9.53 -16.53
N PRO A 274 7.44 -10.60 -17.18
CA PRO A 274 8.80 -10.63 -17.74
C PRO A 274 9.11 -9.53 -18.76
N LEU A 275 8.09 -8.93 -19.40
CA LEU A 275 8.25 -7.80 -20.32
C LEU A 275 8.32 -6.44 -19.59
N GLY A 276 8.04 -6.44 -18.29
CA GLY A 276 8.17 -5.30 -17.41
C GLY A 276 6.85 -4.83 -16.82
N ARG A 277 6.84 -3.56 -16.44
CA ARG A 277 5.68 -2.90 -15.83
C ARG A 277 4.57 -2.68 -16.86
N TRP A 278 3.33 -2.83 -16.42
CA TRP A 278 2.16 -2.38 -17.17
C TRP A 278 1.02 -2.00 -16.26
N PHE A 279 0.09 -1.23 -16.81
CA PHE A 279 -1.07 -0.75 -16.09
C PHE A 279 -2.33 -1.25 -16.77
N GLY A 280 -3.28 -1.68 -15.96
CA GLY A 280 -4.61 -2.01 -16.46
C GLY A 280 -5.68 -1.42 -15.55
N ILE A 281 -6.81 -1.11 -16.15
CA ILE A 281 -7.99 -0.62 -15.45
C ILE A 281 -8.50 -1.63 -14.44
N SER A 282 -9.04 -1.13 -13.32
CA SER A 282 -9.73 -1.95 -12.33
C SER A 282 -10.75 -2.86 -13.03
N PRO A 283 -10.73 -4.19 -12.78
CA PRO A 283 -11.67 -5.10 -13.42
C PRO A 283 -13.14 -4.71 -13.21
N ALA A 284 -13.49 -4.19 -12.03
CA ALA A 284 -14.85 -3.70 -11.75
C ALA A 284 -15.27 -2.56 -12.70
N LEU A 285 -14.35 -1.65 -13.06
CA LEU A 285 -14.60 -0.58 -14.01
C LEU A 285 -14.56 -1.05 -15.47
N ALA A 286 -13.76 -2.08 -15.78
CA ALA A 286 -13.64 -2.65 -17.12
C ALA A 286 -14.98 -3.16 -17.68
N GLU A 287 -15.90 -3.54 -16.79
CA GLU A 287 -17.21 -4.11 -17.11
C GLU A 287 -18.32 -3.06 -17.21
N THR A 288 -17.98 -1.78 -17.10
CA THR A 288 -18.96 -0.69 -17.23
C THR A 288 -19.38 -0.50 -18.69
N GLU A 289 -20.63 -0.11 -18.92
CA GLU A 289 -21.17 0.18 -20.26
C GLU A 289 -20.29 1.19 -21.01
N LYS A 290 -19.79 2.21 -20.31
CA LYS A 290 -18.91 3.26 -20.88
C LYS A 290 -17.62 2.66 -21.44
N VAL A 291 -17.00 1.68 -20.76
CA VAL A 291 -15.78 1.01 -21.25
C VAL A 291 -16.10 0.02 -22.37
N LEU A 292 -17.17 -0.77 -22.23
CA LEU A 292 -17.58 -1.76 -23.23
C LEU A 292 -17.94 -1.09 -24.57
N ALA A 293 -18.72 0.00 -24.54
CA ALA A 293 -19.08 0.76 -25.73
C ALA A 293 -17.85 1.38 -26.40
N TRP A 294 -16.90 1.89 -25.62
CA TRP A 294 -15.64 2.41 -26.14
C TRP A 294 -14.79 1.32 -26.82
N GLN A 295 -14.75 0.10 -26.28
CA GLN A 295 -14.03 -1.02 -26.90
C GLN A 295 -14.65 -1.47 -28.23
N GLN A 296 -15.98 -1.37 -28.37
CA GLN A 296 -16.69 -1.72 -29.61
C GLN A 296 -16.53 -0.68 -30.72
N ASN A 297 -16.27 0.58 -30.36
CA ASN A 297 -16.09 1.69 -31.30
C ASN A 297 -14.64 1.86 -31.79
N LYS A 298 -13.77 0.89 -31.50
CA LYS A 298 -12.37 0.82 -31.97
C LYS A 298 -12.23 -0.15 -33.12
#